data_AF-A0A354IBB0-F1
#
_entry.id   AF-A0A354IBB0-F1
#
_cell.length_a   1.000
_cell.length_b   1.000
_cell.length_c   1.000
_cell.angle_alpha   90.00
_cell.angle_beta   90.00
_cell.angle_gamma   90.00
#
_symmetry.space_group_name_H-M   'P 1'
#
loop_
_entity.id
_entity.type
_entity.pdbx_description
1 polymer ?
#
loop_
_entity_poly.entity_id
_entity_poly.type
_entity_poly.pdbx_seq_one_letter_code
_entity_poly.pdbx_strand_id
1 'polypeptide(L)'
;MNFSEKLKEIRKKEGLSQEQLAEKIGVSRQAITKWETGKGLPDVENMVIIAEIFKTTLDELLRDSAAKQKQETPVYTSETIYDIDCEKHFDINIGSAATIILSSGTDEKLHIRLSSETLENLDTMFKIKLDEKKNKLDINCLNKNKLSRYEAEDSLIVTITLPDKYSDHCEIAASVKLLMIENLHLRRLEYDGDAGRVLISDSSGSLEFTAKTDYDITVDKITGTLDINQWKAKAIIHIPEENIVNVINKGRKCDVYYTKEDNVIEYENFANGENELSVSGIFSELVVDFV
;
A
#
# COMPACT_ATOMS: atom_id res chain seq x y z
N MET A 1 12.26 25.45 3.74
CA MET A 1 11.60 26.73 4.08
C MET A 1 10.66 26.48 5.23
N ASN A 2 10.78 27.29 6.29
CA ASN A 2 9.94 27.20 7.48
C ASN A 2 8.69 28.08 7.38
N PHE A 3 7.77 27.93 8.33
CA PHE A 3 6.52 28.70 8.38
C PHE A 3 6.73 30.21 8.21
N SER A 4 7.74 30.79 8.87
CA SER A 4 8.02 32.23 8.80
C SER A 4 8.41 32.70 7.40
N GLU A 5 9.18 31.88 6.68
CA GLU A 5 9.61 32.13 5.31
C GLU A 5 8.44 31.95 4.33
N LYS A 6 7.63 30.91 4.52
CA LYS A 6 6.43 30.63 3.72
C LYS A 6 5.39 31.74 3.82
N LEU A 7 5.06 32.17 5.03
CA LEU A 7 4.12 33.26 5.25
C LEU A 7 4.58 34.54 4.54
N LYS A 8 5.88 34.85 4.64
CA LYS A 8 6.48 36.00 3.99
C LYS A 8 6.49 35.89 2.46
N GLU A 9 6.74 34.70 1.93
CA GLU A 9 6.74 34.43 0.49
C GLU A 9 5.34 34.55 -0.10
N ILE A 10 4.35 33.89 0.50
CA ILE A 10 2.96 33.91 0.05
C ILE A 10 2.40 35.34 0.12
N ARG A 11 2.66 36.07 1.22
CA ARG A 11 2.28 37.49 1.32
C ARG A 11 2.86 38.31 0.17
N LYS A 12 4.13 38.11 -0.15
CA LYS A 12 4.80 38.84 -1.24
C LYS A 12 4.26 38.44 -2.62
N LYS A 13 3.94 37.16 -2.82
CA LYS A 13 3.35 36.64 -4.06
C LYS A 13 1.99 37.28 -4.34
N GLU A 14 1.20 37.50 -3.31
CA GLU A 14 -0.08 38.23 -3.37
C GLU A 14 0.08 39.77 -3.38
N GLY A 15 1.31 40.28 -3.40
CA GLY A 15 1.59 41.72 -3.48
C GLY A 15 1.20 42.53 -2.23
N LEU A 16 0.96 41.86 -1.09
CA LEU A 16 0.49 42.52 0.13
C LEU A 16 1.65 43.09 0.96
N SER A 17 1.47 44.27 1.54
CA SER A 17 2.34 44.76 2.63
C SER A 17 2.04 44.04 3.95
N GLN A 18 2.97 44.09 4.91
CA GLN A 18 2.73 43.52 6.24
C GLN A 18 1.55 44.20 6.96
N GLU A 19 1.32 45.49 6.72
CA GLU A 19 0.18 46.23 7.28
C GLU A 19 -1.14 45.70 6.69
N GLN A 20 -1.19 45.53 5.37
CA GLN A 20 -2.38 45.00 4.69
C GLN A 20 -2.71 43.56 5.08
N LEU A 21 -1.69 42.72 5.33
CA LEU A 21 -1.92 41.38 5.87
C LEU A 21 -2.43 41.44 7.32
N ALA A 22 -1.90 42.34 8.14
CA ALA A 22 -2.33 42.53 9.51
C ALA A 22 -3.80 42.96 9.59
N GLU A 23 -4.21 43.91 8.74
CA GLU A 23 -5.60 44.35 8.61
C GLU A 23 -6.54 43.21 8.18
N LYS A 24 -6.12 42.37 7.23
CA LYS A 24 -6.92 41.23 6.76
C LYS A 24 -7.12 40.15 7.84
N ILE A 25 -6.12 39.92 8.68
CA ILE A 25 -6.18 38.92 9.76
C ILE A 25 -6.82 39.49 11.03
N GLY A 26 -6.81 40.82 11.21
CA GLY A 26 -7.30 41.48 12.42
C GLY A 26 -6.27 41.55 13.56
N VAL A 27 -4.98 41.58 13.22
CA VAL A 27 -3.87 41.64 14.19
C VAL A 27 -3.01 42.89 13.99
N SER A 28 -2.09 43.16 14.92
CA SER A 28 -1.13 44.24 14.74
C SER A 28 -0.06 43.91 13.69
N ARG A 29 0.46 44.91 12.97
CA ARG A 29 1.63 44.73 12.08
C ARG A 29 2.85 44.11 12.80
N GLN A 30 3.00 44.37 14.09
CA GLN A 30 4.07 43.79 14.90
C GLN A 30 3.92 42.27 15.04
N ALA A 31 2.68 41.75 15.11
CA ALA A 31 2.41 40.31 15.11
C ALA A 31 2.87 39.67 13.80
N ILE A 32 2.51 40.25 12.65
CA ILE A 32 2.98 39.79 11.33
C ILE A 32 4.51 39.81 11.26
N THR A 33 5.14 40.87 11.75
CA THR A 33 6.62 40.95 11.79
C THR A 33 7.22 39.84 12.64
N LYS A 34 6.63 39.54 13.80
CA LYS A 34 7.09 38.47 14.71
C LYS A 34 6.98 37.10 14.04
N TRP A 35 5.88 36.85 13.31
CA TRP A 35 5.65 35.60 12.59
C TRP A 35 6.60 35.44 11.40
N GLU A 36 6.76 36.47 10.56
CA GLU A 36 7.66 36.45 9.39
C GLU A 36 9.15 36.46 9.73
N THR A 37 9.51 36.74 10.98
CA THR A 37 10.89 36.68 11.48
C THR A 37 11.17 35.45 12.34
N GLY A 38 10.20 34.55 12.48
CA GLY A 38 10.32 33.33 13.28
C GLY A 38 10.45 33.56 14.79
N LYS A 39 10.19 34.79 15.27
CA LYS A 39 10.28 35.17 16.69
C LYS A 39 9.02 34.81 17.49
N GLY A 40 8.06 34.14 16.85
CA GLY A 40 6.83 33.63 17.42
C GLY A 40 5.94 33.07 16.33
N LEU A 41 4.94 32.29 16.72
CA LEU A 41 3.95 31.72 15.82
C LEU A 41 2.57 32.35 16.07
N PRO A 42 1.70 32.38 15.04
CA PRO A 42 0.28 32.65 15.25
C PRO A 42 -0.33 31.56 16.13
N ASP A 43 -1.44 31.87 16.78
CA ASP A 43 -2.29 30.84 17.39
C ASP A 43 -3.10 30.11 16.31
N VAL A 44 -3.85 29.09 16.71
CA VAL A 44 -4.60 28.23 15.80
C VAL A 44 -5.65 29.02 15.02
N GLU A 45 -6.35 29.96 15.67
CA GLU A 45 -7.36 30.80 15.02
C GLU A 45 -6.74 31.65 13.91
N ASN A 46 -5.62 32.32 14.18
CA ASN A 46 -4.91 33.10 13.18
C ASN A 46 -4.32 32.23 12.07
N MET A 47 -3.87 31.01 12.38
CA MET A 47 -3.39 30.07 11.36
C MET A 47 -4.49 29.65 10.38
N VAL A 48 -5.71 29.41 10.86
CA VAL A 48 -6.87 29.11 10.01
C VAL A 48 -7.19 30.29 9.10
N ILE A 49 -7.23 31.51 9.65
CA ILE A 49 -7.49 32.73 8.87
C ILE A 49 -6.43 32.94 7.79
N ILE A 50 -5.15 32.68 8.10
CA ILE A 50 -4.05 32.74 7.11
C ILE A 50 -4.29 31.73 5.99
N ALA A 51 -4.66 30.49 6.34
CA ALA A 51 -4.94 29.43 5.36
C ALA A 51 -6.08 29.82 4.40
N GLU A 52 -7.15 30.41 4.94
CA GLU A 52 -8.29 30.89 4.15
C GLU A 52 -7.94 32.07 3.23
N ILE A 53 -7.22 33.08 3.75
CA ILE A 53 -6.81 34.27 2.98
C ILE A 53 -5.98 33.86 1.76
N PHE A 54 -5.09 32.88 1.94
CA PHE A 54 -4.16 32.44 0.91
C PHE A 54 -4.60 31.19 0.14
N LYS A 55 -5.81 30.67 0.42
CA LYS A 55 -6.36 29.47 -0.22
C LYS A 55 -5.38 28.28 -0.19
N THR A 56 -4.77 28.07 0.97
CA THR A 56 -3.80 27.00 1.23
C THR A 56 -4.28 26.17 2.42
N THR A 57 -3.69 25.01 2.66
CA THR A 57 -4.01 24.20 3.84
C THR A 57 -3.07 24.49 5.00
N LEU A 58 -3.51 24.19 6.23
CA LEU A 58 -2.64 24.25 7.40
C LEU A 58 -1.42 23.33 7.25
N ASP A 59 -1.58 22.15 6.62
CA ASP A 59 -0.47 21.25 6.30
C ASP A 59 0.55 21.96 5.40
N GLU A 60 0.10 22.59 4.32
CA GLU A 60 0.99 23.32 3.41
C GLU A 60 1.71 24.49 4.07
N LEU A 61 1.09 25.20 5.01
CA LEU A 61 1.70 26.29 5.77
C LEU A 61 2.79 25.80 6.73
N LEU A 62 2.56 24.65 7.38
CA LEU A 62 3.40 24.13 8.45
C LEU A 62 4.49 23.17 7.97
N ARG A 63 4.28 22.51 6.84
CA ARG A 63 5.21 21.51 6.29
C ARG A 63 6.52 22.19 5.90
N ASP A 64 7.62 21.89 6.58
CA ASP A 64 8.91 22.44 6.18
C ASP A 64 9.26 22.03 4.73
N SER A 65 9.46 22.98 3.81
CA SER A 65 9.99 22.67 2.46
C SER A 65 11.45 22.23 2.50
N ALA A 66 12.06 22.26 3.70
CA ALA A 66 13.13 21.34 4.03
C ALA A 66 12.46 20.02 4.41
N ALA A 67 11.88 19.34 3.41
CA ALA A 67 12.01 17.91 3.38
C ALA A 67 13.51 17.70 3.62
N LYS A 68 13.85 17.23 4.81
CA LYS A 68 15.19 16.69 5.06
C LYS A 68 15.46 15.87 3.80
N GLN A 69 16.57 16.18 3.11
CA GLN A 69 17.30 15.10 2.47
C GLN A 69 17.28 14.01 3.54
N LYS A 70 16.46 12.98 3.35
CA LYS A 70 16.54 11.80 4.19
C LYS A 70 18.04 11.53 4.18
N GLN A 71 18.69 11.61 5.33
CA GLN A 71 19.90 10.83 5.48
C GLN A 71 19.44 9.46 5.01
N GLU A 72 19.92 9.03 3.85
CA GLU A 72 19.56 7.73 3.30
C GLU A 72 19.92 6.76 4.43
N THR A 73 18.90 6.29 5.14
CA THR A 73 19.06 5.16 6.05
C THR A 73 19.70 4.08 5.18
N PRO A 74 20.86 3.53 5.57
CA PRO A 74 21.47 2.49 4.77
C PRO A 74 20.44 1.38 4.62
N VAL A 75 19.98 1.17 3.40
CA VAL A 75 19.09 0.06 3.07
C VAL A 75 20.01 -1.10 2.71
N TYR A 76 20.13 -2.06 3.61
CA TYR A 76 20.80 -3.32 3.32
C TYR A 76 19.94 -4.12 2.37
N THR A 77 20.55 -4.72 1.35
CA THR A 77 19.83 -5.48 0.33
C THR A 77 20.53 -6.80 0.01
N SER A 78 19.75 -7.84 -0.26
CA SER A 78 20.23 -9.09 -0.85
C SER A 78 19.33 -9.43 -2.03
N GLU A 79 19.91 -9.68 -3.20
CA GLU A 79 19.16 -9.91 -4.43
C GLU A 79 19.48 -11.28 -5.02
N THR A 80 18.43 -11.98 -5.43
CA THR A 80 18.49 -13.23 -6.18
C THR A 80 17.81 -13.00 -7.53
N ILE A 81 18.57 -13.17 -8.61
CA ILE A 81 18.09 -13.04 -9.98
C ILE A 81 18.21 -14.41 -10.64
N TYR A 82 17.15 -14.87 -11.30
CA TYR A 82 17.11 -16.17 -11.94
C TYR A 82 16.48 -16.08 -13.33
N ASP A 83 17.19 -16.53 -14.36
CA ASP A 83 16.72 -16.49 -15.75
C ASP A 83 15.62 -17.55 -15.97
N ILE A 84 14.53 -17.15 -16.64
CA ILE A 84 13.39 -18.00 -16.98
C ILE A 84 13.27 -18.06 -18.51
N ASP A 85 13.25 -19.27 -19.07
CA ASP A 85 13.26 -19.51 -20.52
C ASP A 85 11.92 -20.04 -21.07
N CYS A 86 11.00 -20.42 -20.19
CA CYS A 86 9.69 -20.98 -20.52
C CYS A 86 8.64 -20.62 -19.48
N GLU A 87 7.37 -20.80 -19.82
CA GLU A 87 6.23 -20.55 -18.91
C GLU A 87 6.35 -21.41 -17.65
N LYS A 88 6.24 -20.77 -16.47
CA LYS A 88 6.33 -21.41 -15.16
C LYS A 88 5.17 -21.01 -14.27
N HIS A 89 4.80 -21.94 -13.40
CA HIS A 89 4.06 -21.65 -12.18
C HIS A 89 5.05 -21.39 -11.05
N PHE A 90 4.92 -20.27 -10.36
CA PHE A 90 5.78 -19.91 -9.24
C PHE A 90 5.10 -20.31 -7.93
N ASP A 91 5.80 -21.03 -7.06
CA ASP A 91 5.35 -21.35 -5.71
C ASP A 91 6.37 -20.78 -4.74
N ILE A 92 5.98 -19.74 -4.00
CA ILE A 92 6.87 -18.89 -3.24
C ILE A 92 6.52 -18.94 -1.76
N ASN A 93 7.41 -19.50 -0.95
CA ASN A 93 7.30 -19.47 0.50
C ASN A 93 8.28 -18.44 1.08
N ILE A 94 7.76 -17.35 1.64
CA ILE A 94 8.58 -16.29 2.25
C ILE A 94 8.67 -16.45 3.77
N GLY A 95 7.68 -17.08 4.41
CA GLY A 95 7.55 -17.09 5.87
C GLY A 95 6.99 -15.76 6.38
N SER A 96 7.74 -15.05 7.22
CA SER A 96 7.28 -13.77 7.81
C SER A 96 8.11 -12.59 7.32
N ALA A 97 7.46 -11.47 7.02
CA ALA A 97 8.12 -10.23 6.60
C ALA A 97 7.28 -9.01 7.01
N ALA A 98 7.89 -7.83 7.12
CA ALA A 98 7.13 -6.60 7.33
C ALA A 98 6.28 -6.29 6.09
N THR A 99 6.89 -6.40 4.92
CA THR A 99 6.22 -6.09 3.65
C THR A 99 6.61 -7.08 2.56
N ILE A 100 5.64 -7.49 1.75
CA ILE A 100 5.89 -8.06 0.43
C ILE A 100 5.41 -7.07 -0.63
N ILE A 101 6.24 -6.83 -1.65
CA ILE A 101 5.89 -6.07 -2.85
C ILE A 101 5.97 -7.04 -4.02
N LEU A 102 4.88 -7.24 -4.73
CA LEU A 102 4.76 -8.16 -5.86
C LEU A 102 4.38 -7.38 -7.13
N SER A 103 5.12 -7.58 -8.21
CA SER A 103 4.88 -6.93 -9.49
C SER A 103 5.26 -7.80 -10.69
N SER A 104 4.74 -7.47 -11.87
CA SER A 104 5.26 -8.01 -13.15
C SER A 104 6.43 -7.15 -13.66
N GLY A 105 7.45 -7.80 -14.22
CA GLY A 105 8.61 -7.19 -14.87
C GLY A 105 8.69 -7.57 -16.34
N THR A 106 9.32 -6.71 -17.15
CA THR A 106 9.36 -6.87 -18.62
C THR A 106 10.51 -7.76 -19.12
N ASP A 107 11.46 -8.11 -18.25
CA ASP A 107 12.58 -8.98 -18.62
C ASP A 107 12.24 -10.46 -18.41
N GLU A 108 13.17 -11.31 -18.84
CA GLU A 108 13.02 -12.78 -18.79
C GLU A 108 13.54 -13.34 -17.45
N LYS A 109 13.51 -12.56 -16.38
CA LYS A 109 14.12 -12.93 -15.09
C LYS A 109 13.14 -12.80 -13.93
N LEU A 110 13.22 -13.76 -13.02
CA LEU A 110 12.69 -13.62 -11.69
C LEU A 110 13.67 -12.81 -10.84
N HIS A 111 13.20 -11.72 -10.23
CA HIS A 111 13.96 -10.95 -9.25
C HIS A 111 13.32 -11.08 -7.88
N ILE A 112 14.13 -11.49 -6.89
CA ILE A 112 13.74 -11.49 -5.48
C ILE A 112 14.77 -10.68 -4.70
N ARG A 113 14.32 -9.56 -4.16
CA ARG A 113 15.15 -8.67 -3.35
C ARG A 113 14.64 -8.64 -1.92
N LEU A 114 15.52 -8.99 -0.99
CA LEU A 114 15.34 -8.75 0.43
C LEU A 114 15.94 -7.39 0.77
N SER A 115 15.24 -6.57 1.54
CA SER A 115 15.78 -5.30 2.02
C SER A 115 15.40 -5.02 3.48
N SER A 116 16.22 -4.22 4.15
CA SER A 116 16.01 -3.81 5.54
C SER A 116 16.82 -2.56 5.87
N GLU A 117 16.30 -1.71 6.75
CA GLU A 117 17.07 -0.58 7.32
C GLU A 117 17.88 -0.97 8.57
N THR A 118 17.59 -2.14 9.16
CA THR A 118 18.15 -2.56 10.46
C THR A 118 18.95 -3.86 10.38
N LEU A 119 18.69 -4.72 9.39
CA LEU A 119 19.33 -6.02 9.24
C LEU A 119 20.50 -5.96 8.25
N GLU A 120 21.74 -5.89 8.75
CA GLU A 120 22.90 -5.62 7.88
C GLU A 120 23.30 -6.79 6.94
N ASN A 121 23.19 -8.03 7.43
CA ASN A 121 23.78 -9.21 6.76
C ASN A 121 22.71 -10.13 6.17
N LEU A 122 21.78 -9.57 5.39
CA LEU A 122 20.60 -10.28 4.85
C LEU A 122 20.94 -11.57 4.10
N ASP A 123 22.05 -11.62 3.37
CA ASP A 123 22.54 -12.78 2.61
C ASP A 123 22.98 -13.96 3.49
N THR A 124 23.43 -13.66 4.71
CA THR A 124 23.77 -14.67 5.72
C THR A 124 22.55 -15.08 6.54
N MET A 125 21.68 -14.10 6.85
CA MET A 125 20.49 -14.29 7.69
C MET A 125 19.38 -15.03 6.95
N PHE A 126 19.23 -14.75 5.67
CA PHE A 126 18.24 -15.35 4.79
C PHE A 126 18.91 -16.07 3.62
N LYS A 127 18.24 -17.08 3.08
CA LYS A 127 18.68 -17.72 1.84
C LYS A 127 17.49 -18.06 0.98
N ILE A 128 17.45 -17.50 -0.21
CA ILE A 128 16.55 -17.94 -1.26
C ILE A 128 17.05 -19.28 -1.81
N LYS A 129 16.22 -20.31 -1.72
CA LYS A 129 16.41 -21.61 -2.38
C LYS A 129 15.45 -21.71 -3.54
N LEU A 130 15.97 -22.14 -4.68
CA LEU A 130 15.23 -22.36 -5.92
C LEU A 130 15.29 -23.86 -6.24
N ASP A 131 14.14 -24.48 -6.46
CA ASP A 131 14.01 -25.87 -6.94
C ASP A 131 13.20 -25.88 -8.23
N GLU A 132 13.89 -26.06 -9.35
CA GLU A 132 13.29 -25.97 -10.68
C GLU A 132 12.74 -27.32 -11.14
N LYS A 133 11.49 -27.30 -11.58
CA LYS A 133 10.81 -28.38 -12.28
C LYS A 133 10.38 -27.90 -13.66
N LYS A 134 9.92 -28.84 -14.50
CA LYS A 134 9.60 -28.58 -15.91
C LYS A 134 8.75 -27.31 -16.12
N ASN A 135 7.62 -27.19 -15.42
CA ASN A 135 6.68 -26.06 -15.54
C ASN A 135 6.43 -25.37 -14.19
N LYS A 136 7.27 -25.63 -13.17
CA LYS A 136 7.10 -25.08 -11.83
C LYS A 136 8.45 -24.66 -11.29
N LEU A 137 8.50 -23.53 -10.58
CA LEU A 137 9.67 -23.11 -9.82
C LEU A 137 9.26 -22.94 -8.36
N ASP A 138 9.77 -23.80 -7.49
CA ASP A 138 9.56 -23.69 -6.05
C ASP A 138 10.64 -22.79 -5.45
N ILE A 139 10.22 -21.74 -4.75
CA ILE A 139 11.07 -20.71 -4.14
C ILE A 139 10.83 -20.72 -2.64
N ASN A 140 11.90 -20.83 -1.86
CA ASN A 140 11.81 -20.82 -0.40
C ASN A 140 12.81 -19.82 0.20
N CYS A 141 12.32 -18.83 0.94
CA CYS A 141 13.13 -17.93 1.76
C CYS A 141 13.41 -18.57 3.12
N LEU A 142 14.65 -19.01 3.35
CA LEU A 142 15.05 -19.64 4.59
C LEU A 142 15.61 -18.63 5.59
N ASN A 143 14.95 -18.45 6.72
CA ASN A 143 15.46 -17.73 7.89
C ASN A 143 16.51 -18.57 8.64
N LYS A 144 17.79 -18.43 8.26
CA LYS A 144 18.92 -19.18 8.84
C LYS A 144 19.31 -18.71 10.23
N ASN A 145 19.18 -17.40 10.48
CA ASN A 145 19.56 -16.82 11.77
C ASN A 145 18.46 -16.95 12.83
N LYS A 146 17.35 -17.63 12.51
CA LYS A 146 16.22 -17.90 13.40
C LYS A 146 15.61 -16.63 14.01
N LEU A 147 15.48 -15.58 13.20
CA LEU A 147 14.69 -14.41 13.60
C LEU A 147 13.29 -14.88 13.99
N SER A 148 12.76 -14.31 15.05
CA SER A 148 11.36 -14.49 15.39
C SER A 148 10.45 -13.88 14.32
N ARG A 149 9.19 -14.30 14.30
CA ARG A 149 8.14 -13.70 13.46
C ARG A 149 8.09 -12.17 13.66
N TYR A 150 8.12 -11.72 14.90
CA TYR A 150 8.09 -10.30 15.25
C TYR A 150 9.25 -9.51 14.63
N GLU A 151 10.48 -9.99 14.76
CA GLU A 151 11.65 -9.30 14.21
C GLU A 151 11.60 -9.24 12.67
N ALA A 152 11.15 -10.32 12.02
CA ALA A 152 10.98 -10.32 10.56
C ALA A 152 9.87 -9.37 10.11
N GLU A 153 8.72 -9.36 10.81
CA GLU A 153 7.60 -8.45 10.56
C GLU A 153 7.89 -6.98 10.92
N ASP A 154 8.96 -6.70 11.65
CA ASP A 154 9.39 -5.35 11.97
C ASP A 154 10.35 -4.77 10.92
N SER A 155 11.17 -5.61 10.31
CA SER A 155 12.38 -5.14 9.63
C SER A 155 12.60 -5.66 8.21
N LEU A 156 11.96 -6.76 7.78
CA LEU A 156 12.23 -7.38 6.48
C LEU A 156 11.22 -6.94 5.43
N ILE A 157 11.71 -6.43 4.30
CA ILE A 157 10.91 -6.17 3.11
C ILE A 157 11.35 -7.15 2.02
N VAL A 158 10.40 -7.73 1.31
CA VAL A 158 10.64 -8.67 0.21
C VAL A 158 9.98 -8.15 -1.05
N THR A 159 10.77 -7.78 -2.04
CA THR A 159 10.29 -7.41 -3.37
C THR A 159 10.43 -8.60 -4.31
N ILE A 160 9.35 -8.96 -5.00
CA ILE A 160 9.28 -10.05 -5.97
C ILE A 160 8.81 -9.45 -7.29
N THR A 161 9.64 -9.55 -8.32
CA THR A 161 9.27 -9.16 -9.68
C THR A 161 9.26 -10.41 -10.55
N LEU A 162 8.07 -10.78 -11.00
CA LEU A 162 7.83 -11.94 -11.85
C LEU A 162 8.05 -11.57 -13.33
N PRO A 163 8.68 -12.42 -14.15
CA PRO A 163 8.84 -12.15 -15.57
C PRO A 163 7.51 -12.32 -16.30
N ASP A 164 6.90 -11.20 -16.71
CA ASP A 164 5.53 -11.14 -17.26
C ASP A 164 5.28 -12.17 -18.37
N LYS A 165 6.22 -12.25 -19.32
CA LYS A 165 6.19 -13.15 -20.47
C LYS A 165 6.06 -14.64 -20.11
N TYR A 166 6.56 -15.04 -18.94
CA TYR A 166 6.68 -16.44 -18.53
C TYR A 166 5.88 -16.77 -17.27
N SER A 167 5.10 -15.83 -16.76
CA SER A 167 4.38 -15.98 -15.50
C SER A 167 2.90 -16.22 -15.78
N ASP A 168 2.46 -17.45 -15.53
CA ASP A 168 1.05 -17.82 -15.69
C ASP A 168 0.30 -17.78 -14.35
N HIS A 169 0.84 -18.53 -13.38
CA HIS A 169 0.29 -18.67 -12.04
C HIS A 169 1.38 -18.37 -11.00
N CYS A 170 0.99 -17.72 -9.91
CA CYS A 170 1.85 -17.54 -8.74
C CYS A 170 1.09 -17.91 -7.47
N GLU A 171 1.67 -18.77 -6.64
CA GLU A 171 1.23 -19.06 -5.28
C GLU A 171 2.24 -18.46 -4.31
N ILE A 172 1.78 -17.73 -3.30
CA ILE A 172 2.63 -17.14 -2.27
C ILE A 172 2.10 -17.52 -0.91
N ALA A 173 2.96 -18.19 -0.12
CA ALA A 173 2.72 -18.48 1.28
C ALA A 173 3.54 -17.52 2.17
N ALA A 174 2.87 -16.63 2.89
CA ALA A 174 3.54 -15.64 3.75
C ALA A 174 2.65 -15.08 4.87
N SER A 175 3.27 -14.48 5.88
CA SER A 175 2.60 -13.66 6.88
C SER A 175 3.26 -12.28 6.96
N VAL A 176 2.50 -11.22 6.69
CA VAL A 176 3.02 -9.86 6.59
C VAL A 176 2.17 -8.81 7.28
N LYS A 177 2.75 -7.66 7.60
CA LYS A 177 1.97 -6.47 7.99
C LYS A 177 1.35 -5.80 6.76
N LEU A 178 2.08 -5.78 5.65
CA LEU A 178 1.65 -5.15 4.41
C LEU A 178 1.96 -6.03 3.20
N LEU A 179 0.97 -6.27 2.35
CA LEU A 179 1.15 -6.85 1.04
C LEU A 179 0.81 -5.80 -0.02
N MET A 180 1.75 -5.53 -0.92
CA MET A 180 1.56 -4.60 -2.03
C MET A 180 1.61 -5.40 -3.33
N ILE A 181 0.58 -5.26 -4.14
CA ILE A 181 0.47 -5.87 -5.47
C ILE A 181 0.33 -4.72 -6.46
N GLU A 182 1.38 -4.49 -7.25
CA GLU A 182 1.50 -3.32 -8.10
C GLU A 182 1.83 -3.74 -9.52
N ASN A 183 1.04 -3.30 -10.51
CA ASN A 183 1.29 -3.59 -11.93
C ASN A 183 1.55 -5.08 -12.17
N LEU A 184 0.70 -5.93 -11.57
CA LEU A 184 0.81 -7.38 -11.67
C LEU A 184 -0.17 -7.89 -12.72
N HIS A 185 0.34 -8.59 -13.72
CA HIS A 185 -0.46 -9.17 -14.80
C HIS A 185 -0.19 -10.67 -14.88
N LEU A 186 -1.11 -11.47 -14.34
CA LEU A 186 -1.02 -12.93 -14.31
C LEU A 186 -2.40 -13.52 -14.59
N ARG A 187 -2.49 -14.81 -14.94
CA ARG A 187 -3.81 -15.47 -14.98
C ARG A 187 -4.35 -15.67 -13.58
N ARG A 188 -3.51 -16.08 -12.63
CA ARG A 188 -3.91 -16.29 -11.23
C ARG A 188 -2.79 -16.01 -10.24
N LEU A 189 -3.14 -15.31 -9.16
CA LEU A 189 -2.36 -15.19 -7.94
C LEU A 189 -3.14 -15.86 -6.80
N GLU A 190 -2.50 -16.76 -6.07
CA GLU A 190 -3.01 -17.32 -4.82
C GLU A 190 -2.11 -16.84 -3.66
N TYR A 191 -2.69 -16.14 -2.70
CA TYR A 191 -2.00 -15.73 -1.48
C TYR A 191 -2.55 -16.52 -0.29
N ASP A 192 -1.71 -17.35 0.33
CA ASP A 192 -2.03 -18.12 1.53
C ASP A 192 -1.26 -17.56 2.75
N GLY A 193 -2.01 -16.93 3.65
CA GLY A 193 -1.51 -16.51 4.96
C GLY A 193 -2.08 -15.18 5.43
N ASP A 194 -1.46 -14.58 6.43
CA ASP A 194 -1.97 -13.36 7.07
C ASP A 194 -1.37 -12.11 6.38
N ALA A 195 -2.18 -11.14 6.00
CA ALA A 195 -1.68 -9.79 5.67
C ALA A 195 -2.49 -8.73 6.42
N GLY A 196 -1.82 -7.96 7.27
CA GLY A 196 -2.48 -6.93 8.08
C GLY A 196 -3.19 -5.87 7.23
N ARG A 197 -2.58 -5.51 6.10
CA ARG A 197 -3.18 -4.68 5.04
C ARG A 197 -2.73 -5.17 3.67
N VAL A 198 -3.60 -5.09 2.68
CA VAL A 198 -3.31 -5.40 1.27
C VAL A 198 -3.57 -4.14 0.44
N LEU A 199 -2.63 -3.78 -0.43
CA LEU A 199 -2.77 -2.71 -1.41
C LEU A 199 -2.67 -3.29 -2.81
N ILE A 200 -3.64 -3.00 -3.66
CA ILE A 200 -3.69 -3.50 -5.04
C ILE A 200 -3.81 -2.30 -5.99
N SER A 201 -2.89 -2.18 -6.94
CA SER A 201 -2.89 -1.10 -7.94
C SER A 201 -2.53 -1.60 -9.33
N ASP A 202 -3.30 -1.17 -10.33
CA ASP A 202 -3.14 -1.48 -11.75
C ASP A 202 -2.84 -2.95 -12.05
N SER A 203 -3.55 -3.86 -11.38
CA SER A 203 -3.28 -5.30 -11.47
C SER A 203 -4.43 -6.04 -12.14
N SER A 204 -4.13 -7.16 -12.80
CA SER A 204 -5.12 -7.92 -13.56
C SER A 204 -4.98 -9.43 -13.40
N GLY A 205 -6.10 -10.14 -13.57
CA GLY A 205 -6.17 -11.58 -13.41
C GLY A 205 -7.15 -11.99 -12.33
N SER A 206 -7.01 -13.23 -11.86
CA SER A 206 -7.72 -13.73 -10.68
C SER A 206 -6.81 -13.65 -9.46
N LEU A 207 -7.15 -12.79 -8.49
CA LEU A 207 -6.40 -12.63 -7.24
C LEU A 207 -7.19 -13.30 -6.12
N GLU A 208 -6.64 -14.37 -5.55
CA GLU A 208 -7.27 -15.16 -4.50
C GLU A 208 -6.51 -15.01 -3.18
N PHE A 209 -7.23 -14.63 -2.12
CA PHE A 209 -6.68 -14.46 -0.77
C PHE A 209 -7.32 -15.44 0.18
N THR A 210 -6.50 -16.30 0.77
CA THR A 210 -6.93 -17.30 1.75
C THR A 210 -6.36 -16.95 3.12
N ALA A 211 -7.24 -16.75 4.11
CA ALA A 211 -6.81 -16.50 5.49
C ALA A 211 -7.84 -16.93 6.53
N LYS A 212 -7.37 -17.05 7.77
CA LYS A 212 -8.21 -17.25 8.98
C LYS A 212 -8.30 -15.97 9.83
N THR A 213 -7.75 -14.88 9.32
CA THR A 213 -7.62 -13.58 9.96
C THR A 213 -8.34 -12.53 9.13
N ASP A 214 -8.55 -11.37 9.74
CA ASP A 214 -9.22 -10.27 9.07
C ASP A 214 -8.31 -9.65 8.00
N TYR A 215 -8.93 -9.17 6.91
CA TYR A 215 -8.25 -8.46 5.84
C TYR A 215 -8.77 -7.03 5.73
N ASP A 216 -7.85 -6.08 5.54
CA ASP A 216 -8.10 -4.72 5.11
C ASP A 216 -7.42 -4.54 3.74
N ILE A 217 -8.21 -4.47 2.68
CA ILE A 217 -7.75 -4.43 1.30
C ILE A 217 -8.12 -3.08 0.71
N THR A 218 -7.15 -2.36 0.17
CA THR A 218 -7.39 -1.14 -0.61
C THR A 218 -7.04 -1.42 -2.08
N VAL A 219 -7.99 -1.17 -2.98
CA VAL A 219 -7.84 -1.39 -4.41
C VAL A 219 -7.93 -0.04 -5.12
N ASP A 220 -6.85 0.38 -5.78
CA ASP A 220 -6.84 1.57 -6.65
C ASP A 220 -7.37 1.24 -8.04
N LYS A 221 -6.90 0.14 -8.63
CA LYS A 221 -7.35 -0.36 -9.94
C LYS A 221 -7.11 -1.86 -10.07
N ILE A 222 -8.14 -2.57 -10.54
CA ILE A 222 -8.07 -4.00 -10.82
C ILE A 222 -8.83 -4.33 -12.12
N THR A 223 -8.38 -5.35 -12.84
CA THR A 223 -9.12 -5.95 -13.96
C THR A 223 -9.21 -7.47 -13.81
N GLY A 224 -10.40 -8.01 -13.53
CA GLY A 224 -10.60 -9.45 -13.33
C GLY A 224 -11.29 -9.78 -12.00
N THR A 225 -10.84 -10.84 -11.32
CA THR A 225 -11.49 -11.31 -10.08
C THR A 225 -10.66 -11.06 -8.84
N LEU A 226 -11.35 -10.71 -7.76
CA LEU A 226 -10.82 -10.68 -6.40
C LEU A 226 -11.63 -11.68 -5.56
N ASP A 227 -11.01 -12.77 -5.16
CA ASP A 227 -11.67 -13.87 -4.47
C ASP A 227 -11.14 -13.98 -3.04
N ILE A 228 -12.01 -13.77 -2.05
CA ILE A 228 -11.65 -13.82 -0.63
C ILE A 228 -12.20 -15.11 -0.01
N ASN A 229 -11.31 -15.98 0.45
CA ASN A 229 -11.65 -17.26 1.06
C ASN A 229 -11.30 -17.26 2.55
N GLN A 230 -12.31 -17.18 3.40
CA GLN A 230 -12.13 -16.99 4.84
C GLN A 230 -12.97 -17.95 5.70
N TRP A 231 -12.47 -18.25 6.91
CA TRP A 231 -13.19 -18.98 7.95
C TRP A 231 -13.28 -18.14 9.22
N LYS A 232 -14.50 -17.69 9.58
CA LYS A 232 -14.75 -16.91 10.80
C LYS A 232 -13.93 -15.63 10.90
N ALA A 233 -13.81 -14.90 9.79
CA ALA A 233 -13.07 -13.66 9.71
C ALA A 233 -13.83 -12.63 8.88
N LYS A 234 -13.38 -11.37 8.95
CA LYS A 234 -13.94 -10.25 8.22
C LYS A 234 -12.95 -9.74 7.18
N ALA A 235 -13.41 -9.42 5.97
CA ALA A 235 -12.66 -8.66 4.99
C ALA A 235 -13.35 -7.32 4.77
N ILE A 236 -12.56 -6.23 4.75
CA ILE A 236 -12.99 -4.91 4.31
C ILE A 236 -12.23 -4.61 3.02
N ILE A 237 -12.96 -4.23 1.97
CA ILE A 237 -12.38 -3.89 0.67
C ILE A 237 -12.78 -2.46 0.34
N HIS A 238 -11.81 -1.56 0.42
CA HIS A 238 -11.90 -0.17 0.00
C HIS A 238 -11.60 -0.09 -1.49
N ILE A 239 -12.56 0.37 -2.30
CA ILE A 239 -12.46 0.29 -3.76
C ILE A 239 -13.30 1.37 -4.44
N PRO A 240 -12.79 2.03 -5.49
CA PRO A 240 -13.57 2.97 -6.29
C PRO A 240 -14.79 2.31 -6.90
N GLU A 241 -15.91 3.04 -6.92
CA GLU A 241 -17.19 2.55 -7.44
C GLU A 241 -17.09 2.11 -8.92
N GLU A 242 -16.23 2.77 -9.70
CA GLU A 242 -15.96 2.42 -11.09
C GLU A 242 -15.26 1.06 -11.28
N ASN A 243 -14.62 0.53 -10.24
CA ASN A 243 -13.83 -0.70 -10.32
C ASN A 243 -14.63 -1.95 -9.92
N ILE A 244 -15.81 -1.80 -9.31
CA ILE A 244 -16.65 -2.94 -8.93
C ILE A 244 -17.87 -3.01 -9.82
N VAL A 245 -18.20 -4.23 -10.22
CA VAL A 245 -19.42 -4.45 -10.98
C VAL A 245 -20.26 -5.60 -10.45
N ASN A 246 -19.65 -6.72 -10.07
CA ASN A 246 -20.38 -7.89 -9.59
C ASN A 246 -19.80 -8.43 -8.27
N VAL A 247 -20.60 -8.43 -7.21
CA VAL A 247 -20.23 -9.01 -5.90
C VAL A 247 -20.98 -10.33 -5.71
N ILE A 248 -20.24 -11.42 -5.52
CA ILE A 248 -20.80 -12.77 -5.40
C ILE A 248 -20.50 -13.36 -4.03
N ASN A 249 -21.55 -13.79 -3.33
CA ASN A 249 -21.41 -14.59 -2.12
C ASN A 249 -21.47 -16.09 -2.48
N LYS A 250 -20.30 -16.75 -2.50
CA LYS A 250 -20.14 -18.19 -2.75
C LYS A 250 -20.05 -18.99 -1.43
N GLY A 251 -20.05 -18.31 -0.28
CA GLY A 251 -19.76 -18.87 1.04
C GLY A 251 -20.95 -19.46 1.77
N ARG A 252 -20.68 -20.25 2.82
CA ARG A 252 -21.70 -20.84 3.70
C ARG A 252 -21.87 -19.97 4.94
N LYS A 253 -23.04 -19.34 5.10
CA LYS A 253 -23.30 -18.37 6.17
C LYS A 253 -22.26 -17.25 6.16
N CYS A 254 -21.89 -16.81 4.96
CA CYS A 254 -21.15 -15.58 4.80
C CYS A 254 -22.14 -14.46 4.55
N ASP A 255 -21.81 -13.26 5.03
CA ASP A 255 -22.63 -12.07 4.87
C ASP A 255 -21.85 -11.02 4.07
N VAL A 256 -22.54 -10.27 3.22
CA VAL A 256 -21.96 -9.20 2.40
C VAL A 256 -22.67 -7.89 2.74
N TYR A 257 -21.88 -6.86 3.00
CA TYR A 257 -22.34 -5.51 3.33
C TYR A 257 -21.69 -4.50 2.40
N TYR A 258 -22.39 -3.39 2.14
CA TYR A 258 -21.91 -2.32 1.30
C TYR A 258 -21.90 -1.01 2.09
N THR A 259 -20.83 -0.25 2.00
CA THR A 259 -20.68 1.06 2.65
C THR A 259 -20.22 2.12 1.66
N LYS A 260 -20.63 3.36 1.89
CA LYS A 260 -20.14 4.56 1.19
C LYS A 260 -20.19 5.74 2.14
N GLU A 261 -19.09 6.47 2.28
CA GLU A 261 -18.96 7.58 3.25
C GLU A 261 -19.43 7.17 4.66
N ASP A 262 -18.95 6.02 5.16
CA ASP A 262 -19.32 5.41 6.46
C ASP A 262 -20.81 5.02 6.64
N ASN A 263 -21.64 5.13 5.61
CA ASN A 263 -23.06 4.74 5.66
C ASN A 263 -23.29 3.40 4.97
N VAL A 264 -24.12 2.54 5.57
CA VAL A 264 -24.57 1.29 4.94
C VAL A 264 -25.53 1.62 3.81
N ILE A 265 -25.29 1.05 2.63
CA ILE A 265 -26.11 1.24 1.42
C ILE A 265 -26.64 -0.08 0.88
N GLU A 266 -27.63 -0.01 -0.01
CA GLU A 266 -27.99 -1.12 -0.89
C GLU A 266 -27.19 -1.01 -2.18
N TYR A 267 -26.77 -2.16 -2.72
CA TYR A 267 -26.02 -2.24 -3.97
C TYR A 267 -26.56 -3.38 -4.82
N GLU A 268 -26.75 -3.11 -6.12
CA GLU A 268 -27.17 -4.09 -7.12
C GLU A 268 -26.03 -4.36 -8.11
N ASN A 269 -25.75 -5.64 -8.37
CA ASN A 269 -24.74 -6.03 -9.34
C ASN A 269 -25.14 -5.64 -10.76
N PHE A 270 -24.18 -5.23 -11.59
CA PHE A 270 -24.44 -4.98 -13.00
C PHE A 270 -24.06 -6.20 -13.86
N ALA A 271 -24.94 -6.55 -14.82
CA ALA A 271 -24.88 -7.81 -15.56
C ALA A 271 -23.68 -7.98 -16.52
N ASN A 272 -22.96 -6.91 -16.87
CA ASN A 272 -21.91 -6.92 -17.91
C ASN A 272 -20.54 -6.39 -17.41
N GLY A 273 -20.27 -6.56 -16.12
CA GLY A 273 -19.02 -6.10 -15.52
C GLY A 273 -17.79 -6.92 -15.86
N GLU A 274 -16.67 -6.24 -16.08
CA GLU A 274 -15.37 -6.90 -16.26
C GLU A 274 -14.76 -7.39 -14.92
N ASN A 275 -15.19 -6.79 -13.80
CA ASN A 275 -14.63 -7.06 -12.47
C ASN A 275 -15.61 -7.78 -11.55
N GLU A 276 -15.14 -8.87 -10.94
CA GLU A 276 -15.87 -9.68 -9.97
C GLU A 276 -15.17 -9.65 -8.61
N LEU A 277 -15.92 -9.38 -7.55
CA LEU A 277 -15.49 -9.58 -6.18
C LEU A 277 -16.28 -10.75 -5.59
N SER A 278 -15.62 -11.70 -4.94
CA SER A 278 -16.34 -12.78 -4.28
C SER A 278 -15.84 -13.08 -2.88
N VAL A 279 -16.77 -13.51 -2.03
CA VAL A 279 -16.47 -14.09 -0.72
C VAL A 279 -16.87 -15.56 -0.70
N SER A 280 -16.01 -16.40 -0.16
CA SER A 280 -16.21 -17.83 0.01
C SER A 280 -15.77 -18.29 1.41
N GLY A 281 -15.86 -19.59 1.68
CA GLY A 281 -15.56 -20.17 2.99
C GLY A 281 -16.80 -20.30 3.89
N ILE A 282 -16.66 -19.99 5.19
CA ILE A 282 -17.74 -20.21 6.17
C ILE A 282 -17.73 -19.20 7.32
N PHE A 283 -18.92 -18.70 7.69
CA PHE A 283 -19.11 -17.78 8.82
C PHE A 283 -18.26 -16.50 8.71
N SER A 284 -18.12 -15.95 7.51
CA SER A 284 -17.24 -14.80 7.24
C SER A 284 -18.03 -13.60 6.75
N GLU A 285 -17.50 -12.40 6.97
CA GLU A 285 -18.14 -11.16 6.56
C GLU A 285 -17.29 -10.46 5.50
N LEU A 286 -17.91 -10.01 4.42
CA LEU A 286 -17.28 -9.11 3.44
C LEU A 286 -17.96 -7.75 3.50
N VAL A 287 -17.18 -6.70 3.76
CA VAL A 287 -17.61 -5.30 3.65
C VAL A 287 -16.97 -4.72 2.40
N VAL A 288 -17.80 -4.27 1.48
CA VAL A 288 -17.38 -3.54 0.28
C VAL A 288 -17.58 -2.06 0.55
N ASP A 289 -16.48 -1.34 0.74
CA ASP A 289 -16.47 0.08 1.04
C ASP A 289 -16.10 0.89 -0.21
N PHE A 290 -17.07 1.64 -0.71
CA PHE A 290 -16.90 2.48 -1.90
C PHE A 290 -16.24 3.81 -1.52
N VAL A 291 -15.04 4.04 -2.06
CA VAL A 291 -14.20 5.22 -1.80
C VAL A 291 -14.07 6.15 -2.98
#